data_AF-A0A4U8UU96-F1
#
_entry.id   AF-A0A4U8UU96-F1
#
_cell.length_a   1.000
_cell.length_b   1.000
_cell.length_c   1.000
_cell.angle_alpha   90.00
_cell.angle_beta   90.00
_cell.angle_gamma   90.00
#
_symmetry.space_group_name_H-M   'P 1'
#
loop_
_entity.id
_entity.type
_entity.pdbx_description
1 polymer ?
#
loop_
_entity_poly.entity_id
_entity_poly.type
_entity_poly.pdbx_seq_one_letter_code
_entity_poly.pdbx_strand_id
1 'polypeptide(L)'
;MSPPPPSHPTPTELCCLNHSLYLQRSPCTLRIQICDTCKIELQLNGICNKFQCDLANFDERLLSRVSIEYLQFYGNGNEVSNSVLLTVLDLFIRYRQQNIKTVSIADAHFVPNASSTLDAFFRFIVRKVNRLSVVNSVLPIDVPSESIETSSNFSNFHWSNSTVQAAVPVDPFSSSNAAIRRFARIIQTRDDKKPTIQLDANCADPALVAGFMEAWSESPEAPFFTIILRQLTADWKEHLLHECSNRGMTHIYYEFPSKKRPTAHIKVKFHPDSDRCELWPIRDVPARNAGQQICYARYFRDF
;
A
#
# COMPACT_ATOMS: atom_id res chain seq x y z
N MET A 1 -54.62 -11.66 -28.01
CA MET A 1 -53.68 -12.66 -27.45
C MET A 1 -52.87 -11.94 -26.39
N SER A 2 -53.08 -12.27 -25.13
CA SER A 2 -52.38 -11.63 -24.00
C SER A 2 -51.02 -12.32 -23.79
N PRO A 3 -49.95 -11.57 -23.48
CA PRO A 3 -48.65 -12.17 -23.21
C PRO A 3 -48.69 -12.99 -21.91
N PRO A 4 -47.97 -14.12 -21.83
CA PRO A 4 -47.91 -14.92 -20.63
C PRO A 4 -47.21 -14.14 -19.50
N PRO A 5 -47.60 -14.34 -18.23
CA PRO A 5 -46.94 -13.67 -17.11
C PRO A 5 -45.49 -14.14 -16.96
N PRO A 6 -44.60 -13.29 -16.44
CA PRO A 6 -43.21 -13.68 -16.21
C PRO A 6 -43.16 -14.82 -15.19
N SER A 7 -42.48 -15.91 -15.56
CA SER A 7 -42.24 -17.05 -14.70
C SER A 7 -41.43 -16.62 -13.48
N HIS A 8 -42.00 -16.75 -12.28
CA HIS A 8 -41.26 -16.60 -11.04
C HIS A 8 -40.14 -17.66 -10.98
N PRO A 9 -38.91 -17.29 -10.57
CA PRO A 9 -37.81 -18.24 -10.45
C PRO A 9 -38.14 -19.29 -9.39
N THR A 10 -37.93 -20.56 -9.74
CA THR A 10 -38.18 -21.69 -8.84
C THR A 10 -37.23 -21.66 -7.62
N PRO A 11 -37.67 -22.12 -6.43
CA PRO A 11 -36.90 -22.06 -5.17
C PRO A 11 -35.49 -22.68 -5.25
N THR A 12 -35.28 -23.62 -6.17
CA THR A 12 -34.01 -24.30 -6.42
C THR A 12 -32.94 -23.37 -7.01
N GLU A 13 -33.32 -22.38 -7.84
CA GLU A 13 -32.37 -21.41 -8.41
C GLU A 13 -31.86 -20.40 -7.37
N LEU A 14 -32.73 -20.03 -6.42
CA LEU A 14 -32.36 -19.21 -5.25
C LEU A 14 -31.40 -19.93 -4.30
N CYS A 15 -31.51 -21.26 -4.18
CA CYS A 15 -30.63 -22.05 -3.32
C CYS A 15 -29.21 -22.17 -3.92
N CYS A 16 -29.08 -22.37 -5.23
CA CYS A 16 -27.78 -22.45 -5.91
C CYS A 16 -27.01 -21.11 -5.93
N LEU A 17 -27.71 -19.97 -6.02
CA LEU A 17 -27.11 -18.62 -6.03
C LEU A 17 -26.45 -18.26 -4.69
N ASN A 18 -26.97 -18.74 -3.55
CA ASN A 18 -26.36 -18.46 -2.25
C ASN A 18 -25.11 -19.31 -1.96
N HIS A 19 -24.99 -20.48 -2.60
CA HIS A 19 -23.85 -21.38 -2.38
C HIS A 19 -22.62 -20.96 -3.18
N SER A 20 -22.77 -20.24 -4.30
CA SER A 20 -21.63 -19.79 -5.12
C SER A 20 -20.72 -18.81 -4.40
N LEU A 21 -21.23 -18.06 -3.41
CA LEU A 21 -20.43 -17.17 -2.56
C LEU A 21 -19.35 -17.91 -1.76
N TYR A 22 -19.54 -19.21 -1.51
CA TYR A 22 -18.64 -20.06 -0.73
C TYR A 22 -17.80 -21.02 -1.59
N LEU A 23 -17.97 -20.99 -2.91
CA LEU A 23 -17.14 -21.77 -3.83
C LEU A 23 -15.78 -21.11 -4.01
N GLN A 24 -14.79 -21.92 -4.42
CA GLN A 24 -13.48 -21.43 -4.79
C GLN A 24 -13.61 -20.42 -5.94
N ARG A 25 -13.09 -19.21 -5.72
CA ARG A 25 -13.21 -18.10 -6.68
C ARG A 25 -11.93 -17.92 -7.47
N SER A 26 -12.07 -17.58 -8.76
CA SER A 26 -10.92 -17.34 -9.62
C SER A 26 -10.26 -15.99 -9.29
N PRO A 27 -8.94 -15.92 -9.12
CA PRO A 27 -8.24 -14.67 -8.84
C PRO A 27 -8.33 -13.71 -10.04
N CYS A 28 -8.56 -12.43 -9.78
CA CYS A 28 -8.67 -11.43 -10.83
C CYS A 28 -8.09 -10.07 -10.47
N THR A 29 -7.86 -9.29 -11.51
CA THR A 29 -7.57 -7.86 -11.49
C THR A 29 -8.84 -7.11 -11.85
N LEU A 30 -9.26 -6.19 -10.97
CA LEU A 30 -10.37 -5.26 -11.22
C LEU A 30 -9.80 -3.85 -11.41
N ARG A 31 -10.07 -3.25 -12.56
CA ARG A 31 -9.74 -1.86 -12.88
C ARG A 31 -11.03 -1.07 -13.06
N ILE A 32 -11.11 0.07 -12.37
CA ILE A 32 -12.20 1.03 -12.48
C ILE A 32 -11.62 2.28 -13.11
N GLN A 33 -12.00 2.54 -14.36
CA GLN A 33 -11.57 3.70 -15.13
C GLN A 33 -12.66 4.78 -15.07
N ILE A 34 -12.31 5.92 -14.47
CA ILE A 34 -13.22 7.05 -14.33
C ILE A 34 -13.21 7.84 -15.64
N CYS A 35 -14.37 7.87 -16.27
CA CYS A 35 -14.70 8.59 -17.51
C CYS A 35 -16.21 8.88 -17.46
N ASP A 36 -16.76 9.53 -18.49
CA ASP A 36 -18.16 9.99 -18.51
C ASP A 36 -19.19 8.92 -18.07
N THR A 37 -18.98 7.65 -18.46
CA THR A 37 -19.84 6.52 -18.06
C THR A 37 -19.27 5.61 -16.96
N CYS A 38 -18.03 5.87 -16.52
CA CYS A 38 -17.21 5.01 -15.65
C CYS A 38 -17.13 3.55 -16.13
N LYS A 39 -15.96 3.10 -16.57
CA LYS A 39 -15.78 1.74 -17.10
C LYS A 39 -15.19 0.81 -16.05
N ILE A 40 -15.76 -0.38 -15.92
CA ILE A 40 -15.17 -1.49 -15.21
C ILE A 40 -14.46 -2.39 -16.22
N GLU A 41 -13.21 -2.75 -15.93
CA GLU A 41 -12.45 -3.80 -16.60
C GLU A 41 -12.12 -4.90 -15.58
N LEU A 42 -12.54 -6.13 -15.89
CA LEU A 42 -12.19 -7.35 -15.16
C LEU A 42 -11.25 -8.20 -16.00
N GLN A 43 -10.11 -8.56 -15.44
CA GLN A 43 -9.15 -9.48 -16.06
C GLN A 43 -8.88 -10.65 -15.12
N LEU A 44 -9.19 -11.88 -15.56
CA LEU A 44 -8.86 -13.09 -14.81
C LEU A 44 -7.35 -13.34 -14.88
N ASN A 45 -6.73 -13.62 -13.72
CA ASN A 45 -5.30 -13.84 -13.67
C ASN A 45 -4.95 -15.13 -14.44
N GLY A 46 -4.01 -15.04 -15.38
CA GLY A 46 -3.60 -16.16 -16.24
C GLY A 46 -4.41 -16.33 -17.54
N ILE A 47 -5.40 -15.46 -17.80
CA ILE A 47 -6.17 -15.45 -19.04
C ILE A 47 -5.98 -14.08 -19.72
N CYS A 48 -5.74 -14.07 -21.04
CA CYS A 48 -5.55 -12.82 -21.80
C CYS A 48 -6.87 -12.07 -22.08
N ASN A 49 -8.01 -12.69 -21.82
CA ASN A 49 -9.32 -12.10 -22.07
C ASN A 49 -9.67 -11.10 -20.96
N LYS A 50 -10.11 -9.91 -21.40
CA LYS A 50 -10.60 -8.83 -20.55
C LYS A 50 -12.09 -8.67 -20.78
N PHE A 51 -12.85 -8.60 -19.70
CA PHE A 51 -14.23 -8.17 -19.74
C PHE A 51 -14.28 -6.69 -19.43
N GLN A 52 -14.94 -5.90 -20.27
CA GLN A 52 -15.08 -4.46 -20.07
C GLN A 52 -16.53 -4.04 -20.31
N CYS A 53 -17.08 -3.24 -19.40
CA CYS A 53 -18.41 -2.65 -19.54
C CYS A 53 -18.48 -1.33 -18.76
N ASP A 54 -19.56 -0.57 -18.97
CA ASP A 54 -19.88 0.55 -18.08
C ASP A 54 -20.29 0.02 -16.71
N LEU A 55 -20.00 0.79 -15.66
CA LEU A 55 -20.36 0.46 -14.28
C LEU A 55 -21.88 0.23 -14.13
N ALA A 56 -22.69 1.02 -14.83
CA ALA A 56 -24.15 0.89 -14.83
C ALA A 56 -24.65 -0.43 -15.44
N ASN A 57 -23.87 -1.03 -16.33
CA ASN A 57 -24.20 -2.27 -17.05
C ASN A 57 -23.43 -3.48 -16.49
N PHE A 58 -22.74 -3.31 -15.37
CA PHE A 58 -21.92 -4.35 -14.79
C PHE A 58 -22.78 -5.48 -14.22
N ASP A 59 -22.60 -6.70 -14.74
CA ASP A 59 -23.21 -7.89 -14.14
C ASP A 59 -22.53 -8.20 -12.81
N GLU A 60 -23.12 -7.68 -11.74
CA GLU A 60 -22.64 -7.84 -10.36
C GLU A 60 -22.45 -9.32 -9.97
N ARG A 61 -23.19 -10.25 -10.60
CA ARG A 61 -23.08 -11.69 -10.32
C ARG A 61 -21.69 -12.23 -10.66
N LEU A 62 -20.95 -11.59 -11.55
CA LEU A 62 -19.56 -11.94 -11.84
C LEU A 62 -18.68 -11.86 -10.58
N LEU A 63 -18.93 -10.89 -9.69
CA LEU A 63 -18.17 -10.74 -8.43
C LEU A 63 -18.39 -11.91 -7.46
N SER A 64 -19.50 -12.64 -7.56
CA SER A 64 -19.69 -13.85 -6.76
C SER A 64 -18.73 -14.99 -7.13
N ARG A 65 -18.18 -14.96 -8.36
CA ARG A 65 -17.34 -16.03 -8.93
C ARG A 65 -15.86 -15.71 -8.93
N VAL A 66 -15.49 -14.45 -8.64
CA VAL A 66 -14.10 -13.99 -8.68
C VAL A 66 -13.64 -13.49 -7.32
N SER A 67 -12.33 -13.59 -7.13
CA SER A 67 -11.60 -13.10 -5.97
C SER A 67 -10.68 -11.99 -6.45
N ILE A 68 -11.03 -10.75 -6.14
CA ILE A 68 -10.21 -9.59 -6.53
C ILE A 68 -8.92 -9.62 -5.72
N GLU A 69 -7.79 -9.75 -6.41
CA GLU A 69 -6.45 -9.68 -5.79
C GLU A 69 -5.79 -8.32 -6.01
N TYR A 70 -6.05 -7.70 -7.16
CA TYR A 70 -5.55 -6.39 -7.53
C TYR A 70 -6.72 -5.46 -7.87
N LEU A 71 -6.79 -4.32 -7.20
CA LEU A 71 -7.76 -3.28 -7.44
C LEU A 71 -7.07 -2.02 -7.91
N GLN A 72 -7.54 -1.45 -9.01
CA GLN A 72 -7.04 -0.19 -9.54
C GLN A 72 -8.17 0.81 -9.76
N PHE A 73 -8.07 1.98 -9.15
CA PHE A 73 -8.81 3.18 -9.54
C PHE A 73 -7.92 4.02 -10.43
N TYR A 74 -8.38 4.28 -11.65
CA TYR A 74 -7.68 5.12 -12.61
C TYR A 74 -8.58 6.28 -13.03
N GLY A 75 -8.26 7.48 -12.55
CA GLY A 75 -9.09 8.65 -12.76
C GLY A 75 -8.90 9.32 -14.12
N ASN A 76 -7.71 9.22 -14.70
CA ASN A 76 -7.31 9.96 -15.90
C ASN A 76 -7.57 11.49 -15.77
N GLY A 77 -7.42 12.04 -14.57
CA GLY A 77 -7.71 13.43 -14.23
C GLY A 77 -9.18 13.74 -13.95
N ASN A 78 -10.10 12.77 -14.11
CA ASN A 78 -11.53 12.98 -13.87
C ASN A 78 -11.88 12.89 -12.37
N GLU A 79 -13.00 13.53 -12.03
CA GLU A 79 -13.56 13.48 -10.69
C GLU A 79 -14.22 12.11 -10.40
N VAL A 80 -13.83 11.52 -9.28
CA VAL A 80 -14.44 10.29 -8.74
C VAL A 80 -15.60 10.71 -7.85
N SER A 81 -16.82 10.53 -8.34
CA SER A 81 -18.02 10.87 -7.58
C SER A 81 -18.21 9.95 -6.37
N ASN A 82 -18.89 10.46 -5.33
CA ASN A 82 -19.28 9.66 -4.18
C ASN A 82 -20.15 8.45 -4.57
N SER A 83 -21.01 8.57 -5.58
CA SER A 83 -21.87 7.47 -6.03
C SER A 83 -21.08 6.29 -6.56
N VAL A 84 -20.03 6.53 -7.37
CA VAL A 84 -19.16 5.47 -7.89
C VAL A 84 -18.50 4.71 -6.73
N LEU A 85 -17.94 5.46 -5.77
CA LEU A 85 -17.26 4.84 -4.63
C LEU A 85 -18.22 4.05 -3.73
N LEU A 86 -19.42 4.58 -3.50
CA LEU A 86 -20.49 3.89 -2.75
C LEU A 86 -20.88 2.58 -3.44
N THR A 87 -21.12 2.60 -4.75
CA THR A 87 -21.45 1.40 -5.52
C THR A 87 -20.35 0.35 -5.42
N VAL A 88 -19.09 0.75 -5.60
CA VAL A 88 -17.95 -0.19 -5.52
C VAL A 88 -17.82 -0.80 -4.12
N LEU A 89 -17.94 0.02 -3.07
CA LEU A 89 -17.87 -0.44 -1.69
C LEU A 89 -19.02 -1.41 -1.37
N ASP A 90 -20.25 -1.09 -1.78
CA ASP A 90 -21.41 -1.96 -1.58
C ASP A 90 -21.22 -3.31 -2.27
N LEU A 91 -20.73 -3.31 -3.53
CA LEU A 91 -20.42 -4.54 -4.26
C LEU A 91 -19.38 -5.39 -3.52
N PHE A 92 -18.32 -4.79 -2.98
CA PHE A 92 -17.29 -5.53 -2.24
C PHE A 92 -17.81 -6.14 -0.95
N ILE A 93 -18.66 -5.41 -0.22
CA ILE A 93 -19.29 -5.88 1.00
C ILE A 93 -20.27 -7.02 0.67
N ARG A 94 -21.19 -6.78 -0.28
CA ARG A 94 -22.23 -7.72 -0.71
C ARG A 94 -21.65 -9.05 -1.18
N TYR A 95 -20.61 -9.00 -2.02
CA TYR A 95 -19.94 -10.19 -2.54
C TYR A 95 -18.77 -10.67 -1.68
N ARG A 96 -18.57 -10.09 -0.49
CA ARG A 96 -17.54 -10.50 0.49
C ARG A 96 -16.14 -10.59 -0.12
N GLN A 97 -15.72 -9.55 -0.82
CA GLN A 97 -14.36 -9.49 -1.37
C GLN A 97 -13.37 -9.28 -0.22
N GLN A 98 -12.61 -10.32 0.13
CA GLN A 98 -11.67 -10.29 1.26
C GLN A 98 -10.20 -10.45 0.84
N ASN A 99 -9.94 -10.84 -0.40
CA ASN A 99 -8.60 -11.23 -0.87
C ASN A 99 -7.87 -10.12 -1.62
N ILE A 100 -8.29 -8.87 -1.46
CA ILE A 100 -7.66 -7.72 -2.12
C ILE A 100 -6.27 -7.54 -1.49
N LYS A 101 -5.23 -7.91 -2.25
CA LYS A 101 -3.83 -7.85 -1.82
C LYS A 101 -3.25 -6.49 -2.14
N THR A 102 -3.56 -5.94 -3.31
CA THR A 102 -2.99 -4.69 -3.77
C THR A 102 -4.07 -3.72 -4.21
N VAL A 103 -3.93 -2.46 -3.78
CA VAL A 103 -4.78 -1.34 -4.21
C VAL A 103 -3.90 -0.26 -4.81
N SER A 104 -4.29 0.22 -5.99
CA SER A 104 -3.67 1.35 -6.68
C SER A 104 -4.73 2.40 -6.99
N ILE A 105 -4.46 3.64 -6.63
CA ILE A 105 -5.24 4.82 -6.98
C ILE A 105 -4.28 5.72 -7.76
N ALA A 106 -4.61 6.02 -9.01
CA ALA A 106 -3.76 6.80 -9.89
C ALA A 106 -4.57 7.82 -10.69
N ASP A 107 -4.01 9.03 -10.80
CA ASP A 107 -4.57 10.15 -11.58
C ASP A 107 -6.05 10.42 -11.26
N ALA A 108 -6.45 10.32 -9.98
CA ALA A 108 -7.84 10.38 -9.53
C ALA A 108 -8.11 11.58 -8.61
N HIS A 109 -9.21 12.30 -8.85
CA HIS A 109 -9.65 13.40 -8.00
C HIS A 109 -10.95 13.05 -7.28
N PHE A 110 -10.90 12.72 -6.00
CA PHE A 110 -12.08 12.39 -5.22
C PHE A 110 -12.76 13.67 -4.72
N VAL A 111 -14.06 13.79 -4.99
CA VAL A 111 -14.83 14.97 -4.57
C VAL A 111 -14.94 15.06 -3.03
N PRO A 112 -14.98 16.27 -2.44
CA PRO A 112 -15.01 16.46 -0.98
C PRO A 112 -16.14 15.71 -0.25
N ASN A 113 -17.32 15.60 -0.87
CA ASN A 113 -18.48 14.91 -0.29
C ASN A 113 -18.32 13.37 -0.28
N ALA A 114 -17.27 12.80 -0.89
CA ALA A 114 -16.95 11.38 -0.83
C ALA A 114 -16.13 10.99 0.41
N SER A 115 -15.77 11.94 1.29
CA SER A 115 -14.92 11.71 2.46
C SER A 115 -15.34 10.51 3.33
N SER A 116 -16.60 10.45 3.73
CA SER A 116 -17.10 9.38 4.62
C SER A 116 -17.08 8.00 3.95
N THR A 117 -17.46 7.95 2.67
CA THR A 117 -17.41 6.71 1.88
C THR A 117 -15.97 6.27 1.65
N LEU A 118 -15.05 7.20 1.43
CA LEU A 118 -13.63 6.91 1.26
C LEU A 118 -12.98 6.42 2.55
N ASP A 119 -13.37 6.96 3.71
CA ASP A 119 -12.93 6.45 5.01
C ASP A 119 -13.41 5.00 5.21
N ALA A 120 -14.69 4.74 4.96
CA ALA A 120 -15.27 3.40 5.04
C ALA A 120 -14.59 2.43 4.07
N PHE A 121 -14.31 2.88 2.84
CA PHE A 121 -13.57 2.12 1.86
C PHE A 121 -12.17 1.77 2.36
N PHE A 122 -11.39 2.76 2.83
CA PHE A 122 -10.05 2.50 3.35
C PHE A 122 -10.06 1.56 4.55
N ARG A 123 -11.00 1.72 5.50
CA ARG A 123 -11.15 0.81 6.64
C ARG A 123 -11.46 -0.62 6.20
N PHE A 124 -12.21 -0.80 5.11
CA PHE A 124 -12.51 -2.10 4.53
C PHE A 124 -11.28 -2.74 3.86
N ILE A 125 -10.53 -1.98 3.06
CA ILE A 125 -9.43 -2.51 2.25
C ILE A 125 -8.08 -2.59 3.00
N VAL A 126 -7.67 -1.53 3.70
CA VAL A 126 -6.28 -1.35 4.17
C VAL A 126 -5.87 -2.42 5.19
N ARG A 127 -6.82 -2.90 6.00
CA ARG A 127 -6.58 -4.00 6.96
C ARG A 127 -6.17 -5.32 6.31
N LYS A 128 -6.40 -5.49 5.01
CA LYS A 128 -6.20 -6.75 4.28
C LYS A 128 -5.10 -6.67 3.22
N VAL A 129 -4.85 -5.49 2.67
CA VAL A 129 -3.85 -5.29 1.61
C VAL A 129 -2.43 -5.45 2.13
N ASN A 130 -1.55 -5.96 1.27
CA ASN A 130 -0.10 -5.90 1.47
C ASN A 130 0.53 -4.64 0.85
N ARG A 131 -0.16 -4.04 -0.13
CA ARG A 131 0.32 -2.89 -0.90
C ARG A 131 -0.79 -1.88 -1.15
N LEU A 132 -0.53 -0.64 -0.79
CA LEU A 132 -1.33 0.52 -1.16
C LEU A 132 -0.46 1.51 -1.94
N SER A 133 -0.94 1.94 -3.10
CA SER A 133 -0.30 2.92 -3.95
C SER A 133 -1.28 4.04 -4.29
N VAL A 134 -0.91 5.29 -4.02
CA VAL A 134 -1.67 6.49 -4.37
C VAL A 134 -0.73 7.44 -5.09
N VAL A 135 -1.04 7.74 -6.35
CA VAL A 135 -0.15 8.48 -7.26
C VAL A 135 -0.92 9.57 -7.99
N ASN A 136 -0.38 10.79 -8.05
CA ASN A 136 -0.95 11.91 -8.81
C ASN A 136 -2.45 12.12 -8.53
N SER A 137 -2.87 11.87 -7.30
CA SER A 137 -4.29 11.84 -6.91
C SER A 137 -4.59 12.87 -5.83
N VAL A 138 -5.80 13.40 -5.88
CA VAL A 138 -6.31 14.38 -4.91
C VAL A 138 -7.42 13.70 -4.12
N LEU A 139 -7.22 13.56 -2.81
CA LEU A 139 -8.14 12.86 -1.92
C LEU A 139 -8.73 13.84 -0.90
N PRO A 140 -10.00 13.71 -0.51
CA PRO A 140 -10.59 14.60 0.47
C PRO A 140 -10.19 14.25 1.91
N ILE A 141 -9.61 13.06 2.12
CA ILE A 141 -9.09 12.57 3.39
C ILE A 141 -7.78 11.78 3.17
N ASP A 142 -6.95 11.70 4.21
CA ASP A 142 -5.79 10.80 4.25
C ASP A 142 -6.23 9.35 4.54
N VAL A 143 -5.32 8.41 4.38
CA VAL A 143 -5.55 7.00 4.78
C VAL A 143 -5.61 6.92 6.30
N PRO A 144 -6.66 6.33 6.91
CA PRO A 144 -6.76 6.25 8.36
C PRO A 144 -5.57 5.52 8.99
N SER A 145 -4.79 6.21 9.82
CA SER A 145 -3.58 5.68 10.47
C SER A 145 -3.84 4.36 11.19
N GLU A 146 -4.94 4.27 11.95
CA GLU A 146 -5.37 3.06 12.65
C GLU A 146 -5.46 1.83 11.71
N SER A 147 -5.93 2.03 10.47
CA SER A 147 -6.09 0.95 9.50
C SER A 147 -4.75 0.44 8.98
N ILE A 148 -3.78 1.34 8.75
CA ILE A 148 -2.41 0.97 8.36
C ILE A 148 -1.73 0.23 9.52
N GLU A 149 -1.83 0.81 10.71
CA GLU A 149 -1.17 0.31 11.91
C GLU A 149 -1.67 -1.06 12.35
N THR A 150 -2.95 -1.37 12.16
CA THR A 150 -3.55 -2.66 12.56
C THR A 150 -3.50 -3.72 11.45
N SER A 151 -3.05 -3.37 10.25
CA SER A 151 -3.05 -4.29 9.11
C SER A 151 -1.99 -5.38 9.24
N SER A 152 -2.37 -6.65 9.17
CA SER A 152 -1.46 -7.78 9.38
C SER A 152 -0.44 -7.95 8.25
N ASN A 153 -0.81 -7.66 7.00
CA ASN A 153 0.00 -7.95 5.81
C ASN A 153 0.68 -6.72 5.18
N PHE A 154 0.38 -5.52 5.70
CA PHE A 154 0.81 -4.27 5.10
C PHE A 154 2.33 -4.10 5.13
N SER A 155 2.94 -4.08 3.94
CA SER A 155 4.41 -4.04 3.77
C SER A 155 4.87 -3.05 2.71
N ASN A 156 3.97 -2.54 1.87
CA ASN A 156 4.29 -1.63 0.80
C ASN A 156 3.34 -0.42 0.81
N PHE A 157 3.89 0.77 0.98
CA PHE A 157 3.15 2.03 0.91
C PHE A 157 3.82 2.96 -0.08
N HIS A 158 3.08 3.39 -1.09
CA HIS A 158 3.54 4.35 -2.09
C HIS A 158 2.54 5.50 -2.15
N TRP A 159 2.99 6.70 -1.81
CA TRP A 159 2.21 7.93 -1.82
C TRP A 159 3.04 9.03 -2.48
N SER A 160 2.77 9.34 -3.74
CA SER A 160 3.58 10.26 -4.53
C SER A 160 2.73 11.25 -5.30
N ASN A 161 3.16 12.53 -5.30
CA ASN A 161 2.48 13.63 -5.99
C ASN A 161 0.98 13.71 -5.67
N SER A 162 0.60 13.34 -4.46
CA SER A 162 -0.78 13.26 -4.01
C SER A 162 -1.06 14.23 -2.88
N THR A 163 -2.23 14.86 -2.91
CA THR A 163 -2.65 15.89 -1.95
C THR A 163 -3.92 15.47 -1.22
N VAL A 164 -4.02 15.90 0.04
CA VAL A 164 -5.20 15.71 0.87
C VAL A 164 -5.89 17.06 1.05
N GLN A 165 -7.13 17.18 0.59
CA GLN A 165 -7.98 18.37 0.69
C GLN A 165 -8.88 18.32 1.93
N ALA A 166 -8.30 18.05 3.10
CA ALA A 166 -9.08 17.98 4.34
C ALA A 166 -9.61 19.36 4.73
N ALA A 167 -10.88 19.44 5.12
CA ALA A 167 -11.49 20.67 5.64
C ALA A 167 -10.94 21.11 7.01
N VAL A 168 -10.26 20.20 7.71
CA VAL A 168 -9.59 20.41 9.00
C VAL A 168 -8.09 20.16 8.79
N PRO A 169 -7.18 20.91 9.45
CA PRO A 169 -5.76 20.57 9.45
C PRO A 169 -5.57 19.19 10.06
N VAL A 170 -5.48 18.16 9.22
CA VAL A 170 -4.99 16.84 9.61
C VAL A 170 -3.47 16.93 9.57
N ASP A 171 -2.80 16.23 10.49
CA ASP A 171 -1.34 16.02 10.39
C ASP A 171 -1.04 15.54 8.96
N PRO A 172 -0.35 16.35 8.12
CA PRO A 172 -0.18 16.07 6.70
C PRO A 172 0.67 14.81 6.45
N PHE A 173 1.22 14.21 7.50
CA PHE A 173 2.07 13.02 7.46
C PHE A 173 1.44 11.80 8.15
N SER A 174 0.14 11.85 8.47
CA SER A 174 -0.50 10.85 9.33
C SER A 174 -0.40 9.41 8.80
N SER A 175 -0.53 9.21 7.48
CA SER A 175 -0.41 7.89 6.84
C SER A 175 1.04 7.43 6.68
N SER A 176 1.96 8.31 6.28
CA SER A 176 3.40 8.01 6.22
C SER A 176 3.97 7.61 7.58
N ASN A 177 3.62 8.37 8.63
CA ASN A 177 4.01 8.11 10.01
C ASN A 177 3.44 6.77 10.48
N ALA A 178 2.17 6.49 10.18
CA ALA A 178 1.53 5.21 10.48
C ALA A 178 2.22 4.03 9.77
N ALA A 179 2.61 4.19 8.50
CA ALA A 179 3.34 3.18 7.75
C ALA A 179 4.70 2.87 8.39
N ILE A 180 5.47 3.89 8.76
CA ILE A 180 6.77 3.71 9.44
C ILE A 180 6.59 3.00 10.79
N ARG A 181 5.60 3.40 11.60
CA ARG A 181 5.29 2.70 12.87
C ARG A 181 4.89 1.25 12.65
N ARG A 182 4.13 0.97 11.59
CA ARG A 182 3.75 -0.40 11.23
C ARG A 182 4.98 -1.22 10.85
N PHE A 183 5.87 -0.66 10.04
CA PHE A 183 7.09 -1.30 9.58
C PHE A 183 8.09 -1.55 10.71
N ALA A 184 8.24 -0.61 11.64
CA ALA A 184 9.02 -0.82 12.86
C ALA A 184 8.48 -2.00 13.69
N ARG A 185 7.15 -2.12 13.81
CA ARG A 185 6.52 -3.27 14.47
C ARG A 185 6.78 -4.60 13.75
N ILE A 186 6.74 -4.65 12.42
CA ILE A 186 7.10 -5.85 11.65
C ILE A 186 8.53 -6.32 11.95
N ILE A 187 9.45 -5.37 12.16
CA ILE A 187 10.83 -5.70 12.50
C ILE A 187 10.93 -6.29 13.91
N GLN A 188 10.15 -5.75 14.85
CA GLN A 188 10.13 -6.16 16.25
C GLN A 188 9.41 -7.49 16.48
N THR A 189 8.44 -7.86 15.63
CA THR A 189 7.78 -9.17 15.69
C THR A 189 8.75 -10.32 15.40
N ARG A 190 8.56 -11.44 16.11
CA ARG A 190 9.40 -12.66 16.00
C ARG A 190 8.91 -13.63 14.92
N ASP A 191 8.41 -13.10 13.81
CA ASP A 191 7.95 -13.93 12.70
C ASP A 191 9.14 -14.39 11.84
N ASP A 192 9.20 -15.70 11.55
CA ASP A 192 10.27 -16.32 10.75
C ASP A 192 10.26 -15.84 9.29
N LYS A 193 9.15 -15.26 8.82
CA LYS A 193 8.97 -14.79 7.43
C LYS A 193 8.57 -13.32 7.40
N LYS A 194 9.55 -12.44 7.63
CA LYS A 194 9.32 -11.00 7.51
C LYS A 194 9.25 -10.59 6.04
N PRO A 195 8.23 -9.83 5.62
CA PRO A 195 8.13 -9.32 4.26
C PRO A 195 9.24 -8.30 3.97
N THR A 196 9.56 -8.11 2.69
CA THR A 196 10.33 -6.94 2.27
C THR A 196 9.45 -5.71 2.41
N ILE A 197 10.00 -4.65 2.99
CA ILE A 197 9.27 -3.42 3.29
C ILE A 197 9.58 -2.38 2.21
N GLN A 198 8.56 -1.70 1.69
CA GLN A 198 8.73 -0.59 0.77
C GLN A 198 7.90 0.61 1.21
N LEU A 199 8.55 1.76 1.32
CA LEU A 199 7.94 3.05 1.57
C LEU A 199 8.43 4.02 0.50
N ASP A 200 7.52 4.69 -0.19
CA ASP A 200 7.81 5.89 -0.96
C ASP A 200 6.72 6.89 -0.61
N ALA A 201 7.08 7.96 0.08
CA ALA A 201 6.14 8.95 0.59
C ALA A 201 6.70 10.36 0.39
N ASN A 202 5.86 11.36 0.64
CA ASN A 202 6.32 12.74 0.77
C ASN A 202 7.18 12.84 2.04
N CYS A 203 6.67 13.30 3.18
CA CYS A 203 7.50 13.41 4.38
C CYS A 203 7.08 12.41 5.47
N ALA A 204 7.92 12.28 6.48
CA ALA A 204 7.65 11.56 7.72
C ALA A 204 8.41 12.21 8.88
N ASP A 205 7.96 11.97 10.11
CA ASP A 205 8.62 12.46 11.32
C ASP A 205 10.04 11.83 11.45
N PRO A 206 11.12 12.64 11.56
CA PRO A 206 12.48 12.16 11.78
C PRO A 206 12.62 11.20 12.96
N ALA A 207 11.91 11.44 14.06
CA ALA A 207 11.98 10.61 15.26
C ALA A 207 11.41 9.20 15.02
N LEU A 208 10.38 9.09 14.18
CA LEU A 208 9.81 7.80 13.78
C LEU A 208 10.74 7.05 12.83
N VAL A 209 11.39 7.75 11.90
CA VAL A 209 12.39 7.15 11.01
C VAL A 209 13.59 6.65 11.81
N ALA A 210 14.09 7.44 12.77
CA ALA A 210 15.17 7.03 13.66
C ALA A 210 14.76 5.83 14.52
N GLY A 211 13.53 5.79 15.04
CA GLY A 211 13.00 4.63 15.78
C GLY A 211 12.87 3.37 14.92
N PHE A 212 12.50 3.50 13.64
CA PHE A 212 12.53 2.40 12.69
C PHE A 212 13.96 1.88 12.46
N MET A 213 14.92 2.78 12.23
CA MET A 213 16.33 2.44 12.03
C MET A 213 16.91 1.72 13.25
N GLU A 214 16.60 2.20 14.45
CA GLU A 214 17.01 1.58 15.72
C GLU A 214 16.45 0.16 15.84
N ALA A 215 15.15 -0.02 15.65
CA ALA A 215 14.49 -1.33 15.66
C ALA A 215 15.12 -2.29 14.65
N TRP A 216 15.45 -1.80 13.44
CA TRP A 216 16.15 -2.58 12.43
C TRP A 216 17.56 -2.97 12.87
N SER A 217 18.32 -2.03 13.41
CA SER A 217 19.70 -2.22 13.88
C SER A 217 19.78 -3.28 14.99
N GLU A 218 18.77 -3.34 15.84
CA GLU A 218 18.66 -4.24 16.99
C GLU A 218 18.01 -5.58 16.67
N SER A 219 17.51 -5.76 15.45
CA SER A 219 16.86 -7.00 15.04
C SER A 219 17.89 -8.04 14.61
N PRO A 220 17.89 -9.24 15.23
CA PRO A 220 18.78 -10.32 14.81
C PRO A 220 18.39 -10.88 13.44
N GLU A 221 17.17 -10.62 12.98
CA GLU A 221 16.61 -11.03 11.70
C GLU A 221 15.82 -9.90 11.06
N ALA A 222 16.53 -8.82 10.72
CA ALA A 222 15.93 -7.65 10.09
C ALA A 222 15.59 -7.93 8.60
N PRO A 223 14.39 -7.57 8.13
CA PRO A 223 14.01 -7.69 6.72
C PRO A 223 14.79 -6.71 5.83
N PHE A 224 14.76 -6.95 4.52
CA PHE A 224 15.13 -5.93 3.55
C PHE A 224 14.07 -4.83 3.52
N PHE A 225 14.51 -3.59 3.27
CA PHE A 225 13.59 -2.48 3.11
C PHE A 225 14.10 -1.44 2.12
N THR A 226 13.19 -0.64 1.60
CA THR A 226 13.51 0.59 0.88
C THR A 226 12.57 1.67 1.38
N ILE A 227 13.10 2.76 1.89
CA ILE A 227 12.33 3.94 2.30
C ILE A 227 12.80 5.12 1.47
N ILE A 228 11.88 5.75 0.75
CA ILE A 228 12.09 6.97 -0.02
C ILE A 228 11.15 8.02 0.58
N LEU A 229 11.71 9.14 1.01
CA LEU A 229 10.96 10.30 1.51
C LEU A 229 11.32 11.51 0.64
N ARG A 230 10.34 12.31 0.26
CA ARG A 230 10.41 13.45 -0.66
C ARG A 230 9.90 14.73 0.02
N GLN A 231 10.15 15.88 -0.58
CA GLN A 231 9.68 17.17 -0.03
C GLN A 231 10.19 17.42 1.41
N LEU A 232 11.42 16.99 1.67
CA LEU A 232 12.08 17.18 2.96
C LEU A 232 12.65 18.59 3.07
N THR A 233 12.47 19.22 4.22
CA THR A 233 13.11 20.52 4.51
C THR A 233 14.59 20.34 4.81
N ALA A 234 15.37 21.42 4.70
CA ALA A 234 16.80 21.40 5.04
C ALA A 234 17.04 20.90 6.47
N ASP A 235 16.24 21.39 7.43
CA ASP A 235 16.34 21.07 8.85
C ASP A 235 15.97 19.60 9.16
N TRP A 236 15.20 18.95 8.27
CA TRP A 236 14.77 17.56 8.46
C TRP A 236 15.97 16.62 8.62
N LYS A 237 17.02 16.84 7.82
CA LYS A 237 18.27 16.07 7.90
C LYS A 237 18.91 16.24 9.27
N GLU A 238 19.02 17.47 9.77
CA GLU A 238 19.66 17.76 11.05
C GLU A 238 18.88 17.11 12.20
N HIS A 239 17.55 17.20 12.15
CA HIS A 239 16.68 16.55 13.12
C HIS A 239 16.81 15.02 13.09
N LEU A 240 16.87 14.39 11.91
CA LEU A 240 17.07 12.94 11.83
C LEU A 240 18.41 12.54 12.47
N LEU A 241 19.49 13.24 12.14
CA LEU A 241 20.82 12.93 12.68
C LEU A 241 20.87 13.16 14.20
N HIS A 242 20.21 14.21 14.69
CA HIS A 242 20.08 14.47 16.13
C HIS A 242 19.32 13.34 16.84
N GLU A 243 18.17 12.91 16.30
CA GLU A 243 17.39 11.79 16.83
C GLU A 243 18.19 10.48 16.83
N CYS A 244 18.94 10.21 15.77
CA CYS A 244 19.84 9.05 15.71
C CYS A 244 20.92 9.11 16.79
N SER A 245 21.53 10.28 17.00
CA SER A 245 22.55 10.50 18.05
C SER A 245 21.96 10.30 19.45
N ASN A 246 20.75 10.82 19.72
CA ASN A 246 20.05 10.66 21.00
C ASN A 246 19.76 9.19 21.32
N ARG A 247 19.58 8.35 20.28
CA ARG A 247 19.41 6.89 20.37
C ARG A 247 20.73 6.10 20.40
N GLY A 248 21.87 6.80 20.44
CA GLY A 248 23.19 6.18 20.45
C GLY A 248 23.55 5.45 19.15
N MET A 249 22.92 5.80 18.03
CA MET A 249 23.24 5.26 16.72
C MET A 249 24.37 6.08 16.09
N THR A 250 25.60 5.58 16.21
CA THR A 250 26.75 6.17 15.52
C THR A 250 26.70 5.83 14.03
N HIS A 251 27.26 6.70 13.19
CA HIS A 251 27.36 6.45 11.76
C HIS A 251 28.71 6.88 11.21
N ILE A 252 29.10 6.27 10.09
CA ILE A 252 30.27 6.68 9.30
C ILE A 252 29.75 6.98 7.90
N TYR A 253 29.89 8.21 7.43
CA TYR A 253 29.36 8.65 6.11
C TYR A 253 27.88 8.26 5.86
N TYR A 254 27.02 8.43 6.87
CA TYR A 254 25.59 8.08 6.84
C TYR A 254 25.30 6.58 6.68
N GLU A 255 26.27 5.74 7.01
CA GLU A 255 26.12 4.30 7.16
C GLU A 255 25.99 3.96 8.65
N PHE A 256 24.83 3.44 9.04
CA PHE A 256 24.45 3.13 10.43
C PHE A 256 24.55 1.62 10.66
N PRO A 257 25.59 1.12 11.36
CA PRO A 257 25.82 -0.31 11.53
C PRO A 257 24.72 -0.96 12.36
N SER A 258 24.39 -2.22 12.05
CA SER A 258 23.54 -3.03 12.90
C SER A 258 24.27 -3.39 14.19
N LYS A 259 23.59 -3.21 15.33
CA LYS A 259 24.08 -3.64 16.65
C LYS A 259 24.09 -5.17 16.79
N LYS A 260 23.29 -5.90 16.01
CA LYS A 260 23.20 -7.37 16.06
C LYS A 260 23.94 -8.09 14.94
N ARG A 261 24.22 -7.41 13.82
CA ARG A 261 24.84 -8.00 12.63
C ARG A 261 26.01 -7.14 12.16
N PRO A 262 27.26 -7.46 12.52
CA PRO A 262 28.43 -6.66 12.16
C PRO A 262 28.63 -6.48 10.65
N THR A 263 28.12 -7.41 9.84
CA THR A 263 28.17 -7.36 8.36
C THR A 263 26.94 -6.71 7.75
N ALA A 264 26.20 -5.89 8.50
CA ALA A 264 25.00 -5.23 8.00
C ALA A 264 24.90 -3.80 8.53
N HIS A 265 24.43 -2.90 7.68
CA HIS A 265 24.24 -1.50 8.03
C HIS A 265 23.07 -0.91 7.23
N ILE A 266 22.51 0.21 7.70
CA ILE A 266 21.57 1.02 6.95
C ILE A 266 22.36 2.11 6.27
N LYS A 267 22.18 2.25 4.95
CA LYS A 267 22.70 3.39 4.21
C LYS A 267 21.61 4.44 4.09
N VAL A 268 21.95 5.66 4.46
CA VAL A 268 21.08 6.84 4.30
C VAL A 268 21.71 7.75 3.27
N LYS A 269 20.95 8.10 2.22
CA LYS A 269 21.39 8.99 1.16
C LYS A 269 20.47 10.19 1.08
N PHE A 270 21.04 11.37 1.33
CA PHE A 270 20.36 12.65 1.15
C PHE A 270 20.63 13.18 -0.25
N HIS A 271 19.59 13.70 -0.89
CA HIS A 271 19.63 14.33 -2.20
C HIS A 271 19.11 15.77 -2.06
N PRO A 272 19.98 16.74 -1.70
CA PRO A 272 19.59 18.12 -1.46
C PRO A 272 18.92 18.76 -2.69
N ASP A 273 19.40 18.44 -3.89
CA ASP A 273 18.87 19.01 -5.14
C ASP A 273 17.44 18.56 -5.48
N SER A 274 16.90 17.57 -4.76
CA SER A 274 15.58 16.99 -5.00
C SER A 274 14.74 16.84 -3.73
N ASP A 275 15.16 17.47 -2.63
CA ASP A 275 14.50 17.41 -1.31
C ASP A 275 14.13 15.97 -0.92
N ARG A 276 15.03 15.02 -1.17
CA ARG A 276 14.76 13.58 -1.06
C ARG A 276 15.77 12.89 -0.14
N CYS A 277 15.29 11.93 0.64
CA CYS A 277 16.10 11.00 1.42
C CYS A 277 15.73 9.57 1.04
N GLU A 278 16.75 8.72 0.94
CA GLU A 278 16.60 7.30 0.66
C GLU A 278 17.32 6.48 1.73
N LEU A 279 16.67 5.43 2.23
CA LEU A 279 17.21 4.51 3.21
C LEU A 279 17.04 3.08 2.73
N TRP A 280 18.10 2.28 2.83
CA TRP A 280 18.05 0.85 2.56
C TRP A 280 19.10 0.09 3.36
N PRO A 281 18.88 -1.19 3.67
CA PRO A 281 19.86 -2.01 4.32
C PRO A 281 20.87 -2.55 3.32
N ILE A 282 22.12 -2.62 3.75
CA ILE A 282 23.21 -3.30 3.05
C ILE A 282 23.65 -4.47 3.93
N ARG A 283 23.90 -5.62 3.29
CA ARG A 283 24.54 -6.78 3.92
C ARG A 283 25.86 -7.03 3.21
N ASP A 284 26.94 -6.77 3.92
CA ASP A 284 28.29 -6.99 3.45
C ASP A 284 28.57 -8.50 3.36
N VAL A 285 29.24 -8.91 2.30
CA VAL A 285 29.64 -10.30 2.10
C VAL A 285 31.02 -10.47 2.71
N PRO A 286 31.25 -11.46 3.60
CA PRO A 286 32.60 -11.74 4.05
C PRO A 286 33.49 -12.19 2.88
N ALA A 287 34.77 -11.85 2.91
CA ALA A 287 35.71 -12.26 1.87
C ALA A 287 35.77 -13.79 1.80
N ARG A 288 35.61 -14.36 0.61
CA ARG A 288 35.55 -15.83 0.41
C ARG A 288 36.89 -16.53 0.68
N ASN A 289 38.01 -15.80 0.75
CA ASN A 289 39.35 -16.35 0.89
C ASN A 289 40.00 -15.92 2.21
N ALA A 290 40.56 -16.89 2.94
CA ALA A 290 41.39 -16.65 4.12
C ALA A 290 42.57 -15.73 3.77
N GLY A 291 42.71 -14.61 4.50
CA GLY A 291 43.75 -13.60 4.28
C GLY A 291 43.28 -12.28 3.66
N GLN A 292 42.04 -12.20 3.17
CA GLN A 292 41.42 -10.91 2.82
C GLN A 292 40.46 -10.47 3.94
N GLN A 293 40.68 -9.28 4.51
CA GLN A 293 39.81 -8.74 5.56
C GLN A 293 38.45 -8.25 5.03
N ILE A 294 38.34 -7.93 3.73
CA ILE A 294 37.19 -7.23 3.16
C ILE A 294 36.87 -7.82 1.77
N CYS A 295 35.62 -8.22 1.55
CA CYS A 295 35.09 -8.50 0.21
C CYS A 295 34.44 -7.22 -0.33
N TYR A 296 34.82 -6.77 -1.52
CA TYR A 296 34.10 -5.67 -2.21
C TYR A 296 32.85 -6.13 -2.95
N ALA A 297 32.48 -7.42 -2.86
CA ALA A 297 31.25 -7.93 -3.44
C ALA A 297 30.05 -7.43 -2.63
N ARG A 298 29.40 -6.37 -3.11
CA ARG A 298 28.11 -5.90 -2.62
C ARG A 298 27.02 -6.61 -3.42
N TYR A 299 26.11 -7.33 -2.76
CA TYR A 299 24.87 -7.75 -3.42
C TYR A 299 23.97 -6.51 -3.56
N PHE A 300 24.11 -5.79 -4.66
CA PHE A 300 22.98 -5.04 -5.20
C PHE A 300 22.04 -6.09 -5.78
N ARG A 301 20.92 -6.37 -5.10
CA ARG A 301 19.79 -6.95 -5.83
C ARG A 301 19.07 -5.77 -6.44
N ASP A 302 19.33 -5.55 -7.73
CA ASP A 302 18.43 -4.79 -8.58
C ASP A 302 17.03 -5.42 -8.44
N PHE A 303 16.07 -4.65 -7.92
CA PHE A 303 14.67 -5.00 -7.83
C PHE A 303 13.85 -3.95 -8.56
#